data_AF-A0A6C7VN06-F1
#
_entry.id   AF-A0A6C7VN06-F1
#
_cell.length_a   1.000
_cell.length_b   1.000
_cell.length_c   1.000
_cell.angle_alpha   90.00
_cell.angle_beta   90.00
_cell.angle_gamma   90.00
#
_symmetry.space_group_name_H-M   'P 1'
#
loop_
_entity.id
_entity.type
_entity.pdbx_description
1 polymer ?
#
loop_
_entity_poly.entity_id
_entity_poly.type
_entity_poly.pdbx_seq_one_letter_code
_entity_poly.pdbx_strand_id
1 'polypeptide(L)'
;MEELTIVTAFYNVGRTTRSNEQYLSYFDFWAGLKNKVIIYTTDDMKESILEIRKKHNLEDKTIIITKDLKEFDEQSLEKIKDTFNKYDQTLNRKNPRNIECNNPLYCYLMYLKPFFVVDAIERNLTGENVMWLDFGFNHGDEFFTNRTQFNFLLEKQEIINEEKIN
;
A
#
# COMPACT_ATOMS: atom_id res chain seq x y z
N MET A 1 -24.71 8.18 0.44
CA MET A 1 -23.29 8.59 0.48
C MET A 1 -22.52 7.59 -0.35
N GLU A 2 -21.68 8.02 -1.30
CA GLU A 2 -20.89 7.07 -2.09
C GLU A 2 -19.80 6.42 -1.24
N GLU A 3 -19.64 5.10 -1.36
CA GLU A 3 -18.66 4.31 -0.61
C GLU A 3 -17.22 4.76 -0.95
N LEU A 4 -16.42 5.06 0.07
CA LEU A 4 -14.99 5.32 -0.06
C LEU A 4 -14.28 4.05 -0.54
N THR A 5 -13.59 4.13 -1.68
CA THR A 5 -12.73 3.04 -2.18
C THR A 5 -11.31 3.19 -1.65
N ILE A 6 -10.76 2.11 -1.10
CA ILE A 6 -9.38 2.07 -0.62
C ILE A 6 -8.49 1.50 -1.72
N VAL A 7 -7.40 2.18 -2.04
CA VAL A 7 -6.35 1.68 -2.92
C VAL A 7 -5.08 1.44 -2.12
N THR A 8 -4.42 0.32 -2.36
CA THR A 8 -3.15 -0.03 -1.73
C THR A 8 -2.28 -0.87 -2.66
N ALA A 9 -1.02 -1.10 -2.28
CA ALA A 9 -0.12 -1.96 -3.04
C ALA A 9 0.84 -2.75 -2.15
N PHE A 10 1.11 -3.98 -2.56
CA PHE A 10 2.14 -4.82 -1.98
C PHE A 10 3.01 -5.46 -3.06
N TYR A 11 4.28 -5.11 -3.07
CA TYR A 11 5.28 -5.68 -3.98
C TYR A 11 6.49 -6.14 -3.18
N ASN A 12 6.96 -7.35 -3.42
CA ASN A 12 8.21 -7.83 -2.84
C ASN A 12 9.39 -7.18 -3.58
N VAL A 13 9.91 -6.09 -3.03
CA VAL A 13 11.03 -5.33 -3.61
C VAL A 13 12.37 -5.65 -2.95
N GLY A 14 12.51 -6.80 -2.28
CA GLY A 14 13.76 -7.20 -1.62
C GLY A 14 14.00 -6.50 -0.28
N ARG A 15 12.99 -6.51 0.59
CA ARG A 15 13.12 -5.97 1.95
C ARG A 15 13.90 -6.93 2.83
N THR A 16 14.88 -6.43 3.58
CA THR A 16 15.78 -7.27 4.40
C THR A 16 15.39 -7.35 5.88
N THR A 17 14.64 -6.37 6.39
CA THR A 17 14.26 -6.28 7.80
C THR A 17 12.89 -6.86 8.11
N ARG A 18 12.05 -7.05 7.09
CA ARG A 18 10.68 -7.57 7.23
C ARG A 18 10.35 -8.55 6.11
N SER A 19 9.81 -9.70 6.46
CA SER A 19 9.38 -10.75 5.52
C SER A 19 8.03 -10.41 4.88
N ASN A 20 7.68 -11.11 3.81
CA ASN A 20 6.37 -10.96 3.17
C ASN A 20 5.24 -11.37 4.12
N GLU A 21 5.45 -12.40 4.94
CA GLU A 21 4.50 -12.87 5.95
C GLU A 21 4.22 -11.81 7.00
N GLN A 22 5.24 -11.02 7.38
CA GLN A 22 5.04 -9.90 8.29
C GLN A 22 4.16 -8.81 7.67
N TYR A 23 4.36 -8.47 6.39
CA TYR A 23 3.49 -7.52 5.71
C TYR A 23 2.07 -8.06 5.51
N LEU A 24 1.91 -9.35 5.23
CA LEU A 24 0.60 -10.00 5.19
C LEU A 24 -0.10 -9.92 6.55
N SER A 25 0.62 -10.09 7.66
CA SER A 25 0.07 -9.89 9.01
C SER A 25 -0.36 -8.44 9.27
N TYR A 26 0.42 -7.46 8.78
CA TYR A 26 0.05 -6.04 8.88
C TYR A 26 -1.19 -5.71 8.04
N PHE A 27 -1.30 -6.31 6.85
CA PHE A 27 -2.52 -6.18 6.06
C PHE A 27 -3.72 -6.81 6.76
N ASP A 28 -3.58 -8.04 7.27
CA ASP A 28 -4.63 -8.73 8.01
C ASP A 28 -5.13 -7.93 9.23
N PHE A 29 -4.26 -7.12 9.85
CA PHE A 29 -4.63 -6.23 10.94
C PHE A 29 -5.80 -5.30 10.57
N TRP A 30 -5.77 -4.71 9.37
CA TRP A 30 -6.78 -3.76 8.92
C TRP A 30 -7.71 -4.34 7.83
N ALA A 31 -7.45 -5.56 7.34
CA ALA A 31 -8.22 -6.21 6.28
C ALA A 31 -9.69 -6.48 6.63
N GLY A 32 -10.13 -6.23 7.87
CA GLY A 32 -11.54 -6.28 8.27
C GLY A 32 -12.39 -5.09 7.80
N LEU A 33 -11.77 -4.00 7.31
CA LEU A 33 -12.48 -2.80 6.85
C LEU A 33 -13.48 -3.16 5.75
N LYS A 34 -14.73 -2.70 5.91
CA LYS A 34 -15.87 -3.09 5.05
C LYS A 34 -15.92 -2.35 3.73
N ASN A 35 -14.94 -1.50 3.45
CA ASN A 35 -14.79 -0.80 2.18
C ASN A 35 -14.39 -1.76 1.06
N LYS A 36 -14.71 -1.37 -0.18
CA LYS A 36 -14.04 -1.88 -1.37
C LYS A 36 -12.54 -1.59 -1.30
N VAL A 37 -11.72 -2.61 -1.50
CA VAL A 37 -10.25 -2.51 -1.51
C VAL A 37 -9.70 -2.96 -2.85
N ILE A 38 -8.91 -2.11 -3.49
CA ILE A 38 -8.14 -2.41 -4.70
C ILE A 38 -6.68 -2.56 -4.31
N ILE A 39 -6.07 -3.69 -4.66
CA ILE A 39 -4.72 -4.06 -4.23
C ILE A 39 -3.87 -4.36 -5.45
N TYR A 40 -2.83 -3.56 -5.64
CA TYR A 40 -1.81 -3.79 -6.66
C TYR A 40 -0.71 -4.70 -6.15
N THR A 41 -0.38 -5.74 -6.89
CA THR A 41 0.62 -6.73 -6.45
C THR A 41 1.20 -7.54 -7.60
N THR A 42 1.99 -8.55 -7.28
CA THR A 42 2.54 -9.54 -8.21
C THR A 42 1.71 -10.84 -8.15
N ASP A 43 1.78 -11.63 -9.22
CA ASP A 43 0.95 -12.83 -9.35
C ASP A 43 1.17 -13.86 -8.21
N ASP A 44 2.41 -13.99 -7.73
CA ASP A 44 2.79 -14.86 -6.62
C ASP A 44 2.15 -14.47 -5.27
N MET A 45 1.76 -13.20 -5.09
CA MET A 45 1.17 -12.70 -3.85
C MET A 45 -0.36 -12.66 -3.87
N LYS A 46 -0.97 -12.73 -5.06
CA LYS A 46 -2.42 -12.57 -5.26
C LYS A 46 -3.25 -13.48 -4.36
N GLU A 47 -2.94 -14.77 -4.34
CA GLU A 47 -3.73 -15.76 -3.59
C GLU A 47 -3.65 -15.51 -2.08
N SER A 48 -2.46 -15.24 -1.56
CA SER A 48 -2.26 -14.99 -0.12
C SER A 48 -3.00 -13.75 0.36
N ILE A 49 -3.04 -12.69 -0.47
CA ILE A 49 -3.77 -11.45 -0.17
C ILE A 49 -5.28 -11.69 -0.21
N LEU A 50 -5.77 -12.40 -1.23
CA LEU A 50 -7.21 -12.67 -1.38
C LEU A 50 -7.72 -13.54 -0.24
N GLU A 51 -6.98 -14.58 0.16
CA GLU A 51 -7.33 -15.46 1.28
C GLU A 51 -7.41 -14.70 2.61
N ILE A 52 -6.64 -13.63 2.81
CA ILE A 52 -6.81 -12.76 3.98
C ILE A 52 -8.19 -12.09 3.94
N ARG A 53 -8.57 -11.45 2.83
CA ARG A 53 -9.87 -10.77 2.73
C ARG A 53 -11.05 -11.75 2.81
N LYS A 54 -10.89 -12.96 2.30
CA LYS A 54 -11.87 -14.04 2.40
C LYS A 54 -12.14 -14.47 3.85
N LYS A 55 -11.11 -14.54 4.71
CA LYS A 55 -11.30 -14.80 6.16
C LYS A 55 -12.20 -13.77 6.84
N HIS A 56 -12.25 -12.55 6.31
CA HIS A 56 -13.11 -11.47 6.78
C HIS A 56 -14.47 -11.40 6.08
N ASN A 57 -14.77 -12.36 5.18
CA ASN A 57 -15.95 -12.40 4.30
C ASN A 57 -16.07 -11.16 3.40
N LEU A 58 -14.94 -10.74 2.80
CA LEU A 58 -14.84 -9.52 1.98
C LEU A 58 -14.18 -9.75 0.62
N GLU A 59 -14.22 -11.00 0.12
CA GLU A 59 -13.67 -11.33 -1.20
C GLU A 59 -14.38 -10.59 -2.33
N ASP A 60 -15.69 -10.41 -2.24
CA ASP A 60 -16.55 -9.67 -3.17
C ASP A 60 -16.24 -8.16 -3.20
N LYS A 61 -15.71 -7.64 -2.09
CA LYS A 61 -15.23 -6.26 -1.94
C LYS A 61 -13.74 -6.10 -2.20
N THR A 62 -13.09 -7.09 -2.81
CA THR A 62 -11.64 -7.07 -3.05
C THR A 62 -11.34 -7.21 -4.52
N ILE A 63 -10.53 -6.29 -5.06
CA ILE A 63 -10.03 -6.36 -6.43
C ILE A 63 -8.50 -6.45 -6.37
N ILE A 64 -7.94 -7.53 -6.91
CA ILE A 64 -6.48 -7.68 -7.05
C ILE A 64 -6.09 -7.33 -8.48
N ILE A 65 -5.13 -6.43 -8.63
CA ILE A 65 -4.52 -6.09 -9.92
C ILE A 65 -3.08 -6.57 -9.90
N THR A 66 -2.76 -7.51 -10.80
CA THR A 66 -1.40 -7.98 -11.01
C THR A 66 -0.79 -7.22 -12.18
N LYS A 67 0.27 -6.44 -11.90
CA LYS A 67 0.95 -5.60 -12.90
C LYS A 67 2.40 -5.40 -12.49
N ASP A 68 3.35 -5.54 -13.42
CA ASP A 68 4.77 -5.29 -13.15
C ASP A 68 4.98 -3.79 -12.88
N LEU A 69 5.77 -3.45 -11.87
CA LEU A 69 6.06 -2.06 -11.51
C LEU A 69 6.65 -1.27 -12.68
N LYS A 70 7.45 -1.90 -13.53
CA LYS A 70 8.08 -1.22 -14.68
C LYS A 70 7.06 -0.72 -15.70
N GLU A 71 5.87 -1.29 -15.74
CA GLU A 71 4.81 -0.93 -16.69
C GLU A 71 4.13 0.40 -16.35
N PHE A 72 4.37 0.97 -15.17
CA PHE A 72 3.78 2.27 -14.79
C PHE A 72 4.59 3.45 -15.34
N ASP A 73 5.91 3.43 -15.18
CA ASP A 73 6.81 4.50 -15.61
C ASP A 73 8.26 4.00 -15.68
N GLU A 74 8.57 3.26 -16.74
CA GLU A 74 9.91 2.70 -16.98
C GLU A 74 10.99 3.79 -17.01
N GLN A 75 10.67 4.97 -17.54
CA GLN A 75 11.63 6.08 -17.63
C GLN A 75 12.05 6.57 -16.23
N SER A 76 11.10 6.73 -15.30
CA SER A 76 11.41 7.14 -13.94
C SER A 76 12.12 6.05 -13.15
N LEU A 77 11.79 4.78 -13.37
CA LEU A 77 12.53 3.66 -12.79
C LEU A 77 14.02 3.72 -13.16
N GLU A 78 14.33 3.93 -14.45
CA GLU A 78 15.72 4.02 -14.91
C GLU A 78 16.44 5.26 -14.35
N LYS A 79 15.76 6.41 -14.25
CA LYS A 79 16.34 7.62 -13.61
C LYS A 79 16.66 7.39 -12.13
N ILE A 80 15.80 6.69 -11.40
CA ILE A 80 16.03 6.35 -9.99
C ILE A 80 17.24 5.41 -9.86
N LYS A 81 17.31 4.36 -10.69
CA LYS A 81 18.48 3.45 -10.71
C LYS A 81 19.77 4.19 -11.02
N ASP A 82 19.75 5.03 -12.04
CA ASP A 82 20.91 5.84 -12.45
C ASP A 82 21.38 6.79 -11.32
N THR A 83 20.42 7.36 -10.57
CA THR A 83 20.72 8.18 -9.39
C THR A 83 21.45 7.39 -8.30
N PHE A 84 21.02 6.16 -8.01
CA PHE A 84 21.70 5.26 -7.08
C PHE A 84 23.09 4.82 -7.57
N ASN A 85 23.28 4.67 -8.89
CA ASN A 85 24.56 4.31 -9.47
C ASN A 85 25.58 5.46 -9.43
N LYS A 86 25.11 6.71 -9.56
CA LYS A 86 25.97 7.91 -9.60
C LYS A 86 26.25 8.52 -8.24
N TYR A 87 25.40 8.27 -7.26
CA TYR A 87 25.52 8.85 -5.93
C TYR A 87 25.14 7.85 -4.83
N ASP A 88 26.03 7.71 -3.85
CA ASP A 88 25.77 6.93 -2.64
C ASP A 88 24.72 7.63 -1.77
N GLN A 89 23.49 7.10 -1.82
CA GLN A 89 22.32 7.66 -1.13
C GLN A 89 22.44 7.57 0.39
N THR A 90 23.40 6.81 0.93
CA THR A 90 23.64 6.66 2.37
C THR A 90 24.42 7.83 2.97
N LEU A 91 25.14 8.61 2.13
CA LEU A 91 25.96 9.73 2.58
C LEU A 91 25.12 10.79 3.32
N ASN A 92 25.59 11.18 4.50
CA ASN A 92 24.97 12.19 5.38
C ASN A 92 23.52 11.88 5.82
N ARG A 93 23.08 10.62 5.72
CA ARG A 93 21.76 10.20 6.23
C ARG A 93 21.86 9.86 7.70
N LYS A 94 20.83 10.24 8.47
CA LYS A 94 20.66 9.85 9.88
C LYS A 94 20.56 8.33 10.04
N ASN A 95 19.88 7.66 9.11
CA ASN A 95 19.65 6.21 9.11
C ASN A 95 20.11 5.58 7.78
N PRO A 96 21.43 5.46 7.54
CA PRO A 96 21.98 5.05 6.24
C PRO A 96 21.64 3.62 5.84
N ARG A 97 21.26 2.76 6.81
CA ARG A 97 20.87 1.36 6.58
C ARG A 97 19.41 1.20 6.17
N ASN A 98 18.63 2.26 6.18
CA ASN A 98 17.23 2.16 5.79
C ASN A 98 17.10 1.81 4.31
N ILE A 99 16.01 1.13 3.96
CA ILE A 99 15.83 0.59 2.61
C ILE A 99 15.73 1.68 1.54
N GLU A 100 15.17 2.84 1.86
CA GLU A 100 15.12 4.01 0.96
C GLU A 100 16.51 4.55 0.58
N CYS A 101 17.54 4.23 1.36
CA CYS A 101 18.91 4.62 1.06
C CYS A 101 19.66 3.56 0.25
N ASN A 102 19.15 2.33 0.15
CA ASN A 102 19.91 1.19 -0.38
C ASN A 102 19.19 0.45 -1.52
N ASN A 103 17.93 0.77 -1.80
CA ASN A 103 17.13 0.03 -2.76
C ASN A 103 16.34 0.96 -3.71
N PRO A 104 16.78 1.11 -4.97
CA PRO A 104 16.08 1.97 -5.93
C PRO A 104 14.67 1.49 -6.26
N LEU A 105 14.42 0.18 -6.22
CA LEU A 105 13.09 -0.39 -6.51
C LEU A 105 12.10 -0.06 -5.38
N TYR A 106 12.56 -0.01 -4.12
CA TYR A 106 11.74 0.48 -3.01
C TYR A 106 11.37 1.95 -3.19
N CYS A 107 12.32 2.81 -3.57
CA CYS A 107 12.05 4.22 -3.84
C CYS A 107 11.07 4.39 -5.01
N TYR A 108 11.20 3.59 -6.05
CA TYR A 108 10.25 3.59 -7.16
C TYR A 108 8.85 3.13 -6.73
N LEU A 109 8.73 2.10 -5.89
CA LEU A 109 7.43 1.71 -5.31
C LEU A 109 6.78 2.85 -4.52
N MET A 110 7.56 3.64 -3.77
CA MET A 110 7.04 4.83 -3.06
C MET A 110 6.60 5.93 -4.04
N TYR A 111 7.35 6.14 -5.12
CA TYR A 111 6.98 7.05 -6.21
C TYR A 111 5.67 6.64 -6.90
N LEU A 112 5.39 5.34 -7.01
CA LEU A 112 4.19 4.82 -7.69
C LEU A 112 2.89 4.88 -6.89
N LYS A 113 2.89 5.27 -5.61
CA LYS A 113 1.67 5.40 -4.80
C LYS A 113 0.52 6.15 -5.52
N PRO A 114 0.72 7.37 -6.03
CA PRO A 114 -0.32 8.06 -6.80
C PRO A 114 -0.69 7.35 -8.12
N PHE A 115 0.25 6.65 -8.76
CA PHE A 115 -0.01 5.93 -10.02
C PHE A 115 -1.00 4.78 -9.82
N PHE A 116 -0.92 4.06 -8.70
CA PHE A 116 -1.91 3.02 -8.37
C PHE A 116 -3.32 3.61 -8.21
N VAL A 117 -3.43 4.78 -7.59
CA VAL A 117 -4.71 5.48 -7.41
C VAL A 117 -5.26 5.92 -8.76
N VAL A 118 -4.44 6.54 -9.59
CA VAL A 118 -4.83 7.01 -10.94
C VAL A 118 -5.24 5.84 -11.83
N ASP A 119 -4.44 4.77 -11.89
CA ASP A 119 -4.74 3.58 -12.70
C ASP A 119 -6.06 2.93 -12.25
N ALA A 120 -6.38 2.93 -10.95
CA ALA A 120 -7.66 2.42 -10.44
C ALA A 120 -8.86 3.29 -10.88
N ILE A 121 -8.70 4.61 -10.88
CA ILE A 121 -9.71 5.58 -11.34
C ILE A 121 -9.93 5.44 -12.85
N GLU A 122 -8.86 5.41 -13.64
CA GLU A 122 -8.93 5.30 -15.10
C GLU A 122 -9.57 3.99 -15.58
N ARG A 123 -9.44 2.92 -14.79
CA ARG A 123 -10.14 1.65 -15.02
C ARG A 123 -11.62 1.66 -14.59
N ASN A 124 -12.13 2.77 -14.06
CA ASN A 124 -13.47 2.90 -13.48
C ASN A 124 -13.74 1.85 -12.37
N LEU A 125 -12.71 1.54 -11.57
CA LEU A 125 -12.83 0.58 -10.47
C LEU A 125 -13.19 1.26 -9.14
N THR A 126 -13.16 2.58 -9.06
CA THR A 126 -13.43 3.35 -7.84
C THR A 126 -14.78 4.07 -7.90
N GLY A 127 -15.31 4.47 -6.74
CA GLY A 127 -16.35 5.51 -6.66
C GLY A 127 -15.74 6.93 -6.70
N GLU A 128 -16.55 7.94 -6.39
CA GLU A 128 -16.09 9.34 -6.30
C GLU A 128 -15.00 9.55 -5.24
N ASN A 129 -15.15 8.90 -4.09
CA ASN A 129 -14.23 9.06 -2.96
C ASN A 129 -13.18 7.94 -2.97
N VAL A 130 -11.91 8.32 -3.05
CA VAL A 130 -10.77 7.39 -3.09
C VAL A 130 -9.73 7.77 -2.05
N MET A 131 -9.17 6.77 -1.37
CA MET A 131 -8.11 6.96 -0.38
C MET A 131 -7.01 5.93 -0.60
N TRP A 132 -5.75 6.39 -0.47
CA TRP A 132 -4.61 5.50 -0.30
C TRP A 132 -4.49 5.06 1.16
N LEU A 133 -4.37 3.76 1.41
CA LEU A 133 -4.01 3.21 2.73
C LEU A 133 -2.79 2.29 2.56
N ASP A 134 -1.72 2.54 3.31
CA ASP A 134 -0.51 1.72 3.20
C ASP A 134 -0.77 0.26 3.57
N PHE A 135 -0.33 -0.67 2.72
CA PHE A 135 -0.58 -2.11 2.91
C PHE A 135 -0.09 -2.61 4.27
N GLY A 136 1.09 -2.14 4.68
CA GLY A 136 1.70 -2.46 5.97
C GLY A 136 1.30 -1.53 7.12
N PHE A 137 0.17 -0.83 7.02
CA PHE A 137 -0.31 0.08 8.08
C PHE A 137 -0.29 -0.58 9.47
N ASN A 138 -0.05 0.24 10.50
CA ASN A 138 0.10 -0.13 11.91
C ASN A 138 1.37 -0.92 12.28
N HIS A 139 2.14 -1.43 11.29
CA HIS A 139 3.43 -2.11 11.49
C HIS A 139 3.45 -3.18 12.61
N GLY A 140 2.31 -3.81 12.89
CA GLY A 140 2.12 -4.71 14.02
C GLY A 140 1.15 -4.08 15.02
N ASP A 141 1.54 -4.05 16.29
CA ASP A 141 0.73 -3.50 17.38
C ASP A 141 1.32 -2.19 17.93
N GLU A 142 2.05 -1.42 17.11
CA GLU A 142 2.83 -0.25 17.55
C GLU A 142 1.93 0.90 18.03
N PHE A 143 0.79 1.11 17.35
CA PHE A 143 -0.18 2.16 17.70
C PHE A 143 -1.55 1.59 18.08
N PHE A 144 -2.09 0.70 17.25
CA PHE A 144 -3.34 0.00 17.52
C PHE A 144 -3.04 -1.45 17.88
N THR A 145 -3.64 -1.96 18.95
CA THR A 145 -3.41 -3.36 19.41
C THR A 145 -4.62 -4.26 19.19
N ASN A 146 -5.80 -3.69 18.95
CA ASN A 146 -7.03 -4.45 18.82
C ASN A 146 -7.53 -4.45 17.37
N ARG A 147 -7.25 -5.53 16.64
CA ARG A 147 -7.70 -5.76 15.25
C ARG A 147 -9.22 -5.63 15.06
N THR A 148 -10.02 -5.93 16.08
CA THR A 148 -11.49 -5.81 15.99
C THR A 148 -11.95 -4.36 15.81
N GLN A 149 -11.10 -3.39 16.15
CA GLN A 149 -11.36 -1.97 15.85
C GLN A 149 -11.34 -1.66 14.36
N PHE A 150 -10.81 -2.55 13.51
CA PHE A 150 -10.78 -2.42 12.04
C PHE A 150 -11.85 -3.28 11.37
N ASN A 151 -13.01 -3.42 12.01
CA ASN A 151 -14.18 -4.13 11.50
C ASN A 151 -15.37 -3.16 11.29
N PHE A 152 -15.14 -2.09 10.54
CA PHE A 152 -16.14 -1.04 10.27
C PHE A 152 -16.07 -0.57 8.82
N LEU A 153 -17.09 0.17 8.37
CA LEU A 153 -17.05 0.90 7.11
C LEU A 153 -16.40 2.25 7.35
N LEU A 154 -15.25 2.51 6.73
CA LEU A 154 -14.61 3.82 6.79
C LEU A 154 -15.37 4.80 5.89
N GLU A 155 -15.85 5.87 6.48
CA GLU A 155 -16.65 6.89 5.82
C GLU A 155 -15.89 8.21 5.72
N LYS A 156 -16.20 8.99 4.68
CA LYS A 156 -15.70 10.35 4.54
C LYS A 156 -16.25 11.20 5.68
N GLN A 157 -15.38 11.94 6.36
CA GLN A 157 -15.83 12.95 7.33
C GLN A 157 -16.49 14.11 6.58
N GLU A 158 -17.75 14.42 6.91
CA GLU A 158 -18.47 15.56 6.32
C GLU A 158 -17.95 16.91 6.83
N ILE A 159 -17.45 16.94 8.07
CA ILE A 159 -16.86 18.12 8.71
C ILE A 159 -15.53 17.71 9.29
N ILE A 160 -14.47 18.42 8.88
CA ILE A 160 -13.16 18.29 9.49
C ILE A 160 -13.28 18.76 10.94
N ASN A 161 -13.05 17.85 11.89
CA ASN A 161 -12.92 18.24 13.28
C ASN A 161 -11.50 18.78 13.49
N GLU A 162 -11.35 20.11 13.56
CA GLU A 162 -10.06 20.78 13.76
C GLU A 162 -9.35 20.33 15.04
N GLU A 163 -10.08 19.89 16.07
CA GLU A 163 -9.50 19.37 17.31
C GLU A 163 -8.86 17.97 17.15
N LYS A 164 -9.12 17.30 16.03
CA LYS A 164 -8.58 15.97 15.70
C LYS A 164 -7.48 16.01 14.63
N ILE A 165 -7.13 17.19 14.13
CA ILE A 165 -5.96 17.38 13.27
C ILE A 165 -4.76 17.61 14.20
N ASN A 166 -3.77 16.71 14.13
CA ASN A 166 -2.47 16.89 14.80
C ASN A 166 -1.62 17.95 14.11
#